data_AF-A0A452TBM6-F1
#
_entry.id   AF-A0A452TBM6-F1
#
_cell.length_a   1.000
_cell.length_b   1.000
_cell.length_c   1.000
_cell.angle_alpha   90.00
_cell.angle_beta   90.00
_cell.angle_gamma   90.00
#
_symmetry.space_group_name_H-M   'P 1'
#
loop_
_entity.id
_entity.type
_entity.pdbx_description
1 polymer ?
#
loop_
_entity_poly.entity_id
_entity_poly.type
_entity_poly.pdbx_seq_one_letter_code
_entity_poly.pdbx_strand_id
1 'polypeptide(L)'
;MADDHEKDLQKFLKNVDEISNLIQEMNSDDPLVQQKAVLETEKRLRFTEEVREEDGCWTTLNKTVISPPQASTKVSFSITELHKQIQRGEAFLASMELDAKERARRRRENKVLADALKEKGNEAFARGDYEAAIVCYSEGLDKLKDMKVLYTNRAQQWCAHQCLAADSGWGVVAADR
;
A
#
# COMPACT_ATOMS: atom_id res chain seq x y z
N MET A 1 -16.82 32.13 -12.94
CA MET A 1 -16.88 31.49 -11.60
C MET A 1 -18.16 30.69 -11.42
N ALA A 2 -19.35 31.26 -11.18
CA ALA A 2 -20.58 30.45 -11.03
C ALA A 2 -21.06 29.79 -12.36
N ASP A 3 -20.88 30.48 -13.49
CA ASP A 3 -21.27 30.00 -14.82
C ASP A 3 -20.35 28.88 -15.37
N ASP A 4 -19.11 28.79 -14.88
CA ASP A 4 -18.16 27.74 -15.31
C ASP A 4 -18.49 26.41 -14.62
N HIS A 5 -18.84 26.45 -13.32
CA HIS A 5 -19.26 25.27 -12.57
C HIS A 5 -20.55 24.64 -13.10
N GLU A 6 -21.49 25.43 -13.59
CA GLU A 6 -22.72 24.91 -14.19
C GLU A 6 -22.45 24.19 -15.52
N LYS A 7 -21.55 24.74 -16.35
CA LYS A 7 -21.14 24.11 -17.62
C LYS A 7 -20.39 22.80 -17.38
N ASP A 8 -19.52 22.77 -16.38
CA ASP A 8 -18.78 21.56 -16.00
C ASP A 8 -19.72 20.47 -15.46
N LEU A 9 -20.70 20.86 -14.63
CA LEU A 9 -21.72 19.94 -14.14
C LEU A 9 -22.57 19.38 -15.28
N GLN A 10 -23.00 20.21 -16.23
CA GLN A 10 -23.76 19.77 -17.40
C GLN A 10 -22.95 18.82 -18.29
N LYS A 11 -21.65 19.10 -18.48
CA LYS A 11 -20.73 18.20 -19.18
C LYS A 11 -20.59 16.86 -18.47
N PHE A 12 -20.49 16.87 -17.14
CA PHE A 12 -20.43 15.66 -16.33
C PHE A 12 -21.71 14.81 -16.46
N LEU A 13 -22.89 15.41 -16.30
CA LEU A 13 -24.17 14.71 -16.41
C LEU A 13 -24.35 14.08 -17.79
N LYS A 14 -24.00 14.81 -18.85
CA LYS A 14 -24.04 14.29 -20.22
C LYS A 14 -23.12 13.07 -20.39
N ASN A 15 -21.91 13.11 -19.83
CA ASN A 15 -20.99 11.97 -19.88
C ASN A 15 -21.54 10.74 -19.14
N VAL A 16 -22.19 10.94 -17.98
CA VAL A 16 -22.81 9.86 -17.21
C VAL A 16 -23.92 9.19 -18.01
N ASP A 17 -24.80 9.98 -18.65
CA ASP A 17 -25.90 9.46 -19.46
C ASP A 17 -25.38 8.68 -20.68
N GLU A 18 -24.37 9.21 -21.37
CA GLU A 18 -23.73 8.53 -22.50
C GLU A 18 -23.11 7.17 -22.10
N ILE A 19 -22.44 7.10 -20.94
CA ILE A 19 -21.87 5.86 -20.43
C ILE A 19 -22.97 4.87 -20.03
N SER A 20 -24.04 5.35 -19.38
CA SER A 20 -25.17 4.51 -18.99
C SER A 20 -25.83 3.86 -20.21
N ASN A 21 -26.08 4.64 -21.26
CA ASN A 21 -26.66 4.14 -22.51
C ASN A 21 -25.74 3.10 -23.17
N LEU A 22 -24.43 3.34 -23.17
CA LEU A 22 -23.46 2.43 -23.76
C LEU A 22 -23.39 1.09 -23.02
N ILE A 23 -23.46 1.11 -21.68
CA ILE A 23 -23.55 -0.10 -20.85
C ILE A 23 -24.86 -0.86 -21.11
N GLN A 24 -25.97 -0.15 -21.30
CA GLN A 24 -27.25 -0.77 -21.65
C GLN A 24 -27.19 -1.43 -23.03
N GLU A 25 -26.61 -0.76 -24.03
CA GLU A 25 -26.46 -1.32 -25.39
C GLU A 25 -25.54 -2.55 -25.41
N MET A 26 -24.48 -2.57 -24.59
CA MET A 26 -23.60 -3.74 -24.43
C MET A 26 -24.32 -4.94 -23.79
N ASN A 27 -25.34 -4.69 -22.98
CA ASN A 27 -26.16 -5.72 -22.34
C ASN A 27 -27.42 -6.10 -23.14
N SER A 28 -27.56 -5.58 -24.37
CA SER A 28 -28.66 -5.96 -25.26
C SER A 28 -28.51 -7.39 -25.77
N ASP A 29 -29.65 -8.08 -25.95
CA ASP A 29 -29.70 -9.44 -26.50
C ASP A 29 -29.44 -9.49 -28.02
N ASP A 30 -29.44 -8.34 -28.70
CA ASP A 30 -29.12 -8.23 -30.13
C ASP A 30 -27.60 -8.17 -30.38
N PRO A 31 -27.00 -9.17 -31.05
CA PRO A 31 -25.56 -9.22 -31.32
C PRO A 31 -25.01 -8.03 -32.10
N LEU A 32 -25.80 -7.42 -32.98
CA LEU A 32 -25.35 -6.29 -33.80
C LEU A 32 -25.25 -5.00 -32.98
N VAL A 33 -26.22 -4.80 -32.08
CA VAL A 33 -26.23 -3.65 -31.16
C VAL A 33 -25.10 -3.79 -30.14
N GLN A 34 -24.94 -4.98 -29.58
CA GLN A 34 -23.86 -5.28 -28.64
C GLN A 34 -22.47 -5.05 -29.29
N GLN A 35 -22.24 -5.56 -30.50
CA GLN A 35 -20.96 -5.39 -31.19
C GLN A 35 -20.66 -3.93 -31.51
N LYS A 36 -21.68 -3.16 -31.90
CA LYS A 36 -21.56 -1.72 -32.14
C LYS A 36 -21.20 -0.96 -30.86
N ALA A 37 -21.83 -1.29 -29.74
CA ALA A 37 -21.54 -0.71 -28.43
C ALA A 37 -20.10 -1.02 -27.95
N VAL A 38 -19.62 -2.23 -28.20
CA VAL A 38 -18.22 -2.61 -27.94
C VAL A 38 -17.25 -1.80 -28.80
N LEU A 39 -17.54 -1.57 -30.08
CA LEU A 39 -16.68 -0.73 -30.92
C LEU A 39 -16.65 0.74 -30.46
N GLU A 40 -17.79 1.27 -30.05
CA GLU A 40 -17.88 2.66 -29.58
C GLU A 40 -17.19 2.85 -28.21
N THR A 41 -17.29 1.88 -27.30
CA THR A 41 -16.50 1.89 -26.04
C THR A 41 -15.01 1.88 -26.31
N GLU A 42 -14.51 1.02 -27.19
CA GLU A 42 -13.09 0.97 -27.51
C GLU A 42 -12.59 2.30 -28.12
N LYS A 43 -13.40 2.90 -28.99
CA LYS A 43 -13.08 4.21 -29.58
C LYS A 43 -13.02 5.31 -28.51
N ARG A 44 -13.94 5.30 -27.56
CA ARG A 44 -13.97 6.26 -26.44
C ARG A 44 -12.79 6.08 -25.51
N LEU A 45 -12.42 4.84 -25.18
CA LEU A 45 -11.24 4.51 -24.37
C LEU A 45 -9.95 4.99 -25.03
N ARG A 46 -9.79 4.77 -26.35
CA ARG A 46 -8.66 5.28 -27.13
C ARG A 46 -8.57 6.81 -27.08
N PHE A 47 -9.71 7.51 -27.21
CA PHE A 47 -9.74 8.97 -27.15
C PHE A 47 -9.41 9.54 -25.75
N THR A 48 -9.84 8.86 -24.68
CA THR A 48 -9.46 9.24 -23.30
C THR A 48 -7.97 9.00 -22.99
N GLU A 49 -7.30 8.15 -23.77
CA GLU A 49 -5.85 7.93 -23.66
C GLU A 49 -5.04 9.09 -24.28
N GLU A 50 -5.61 9.78 -25.27
CA GLU A 50 -5.02 10.95 -25.93
C GLU A 50 -5.30 12.27 -25.18
N VAL A 51 -6.46 12.42 -24.52
CA VAL A 51 -6.78 13.58 -23.68
C VAL A 51 -6.36 13.31 -22.23
N ARG A 52 -5.05 13.38 -21.97
CA ARG A 52 -4.47 13.23 -20.64
C ARG A 52 -4.08 14.57 -20.02
N GLU A 53 -5.01 15.52 -19.94
CA GLU A 53 -4.91 16.76 -19.14
C GLU A 53 -6.35 17.06 -18.64
N GLU A 54 -6.68 17.30 -17.36
CA GLU A 54 -5.98 18.16 -16.37
C GLU A 54 -6.09 17.71 -14.89
N ASP A 55 -6.86 16.68 -14.51
CA ASP A 55 -7.13 16.40 -13.07
C ASP A 55 -6.36 15.21 -12.46
N GLY A 56 -5.14 14.95 -12.95
CA GLY A 56 -4.27 13.91 -12.41
C GLY A 56 -3.27 14.48 -11.41
N CYS A 57 -3.43 14.19 -10.12
CA CYS A 57 -2.39 14.38 -9.12
C CYS A 57 -1.11 13.63 -9.56
N TRP A 58 -0.16 14.36 -10.16
CA TRP A 58 1.17 13.85 -10.47
C TRP A 58 1.94 13.72 -9.16
N THR A 59 1.96 12.53 -8.57
CA THR A 59 3.06 12.20 -7.66
C THR A 59 4.28 11.85 -8.50
N THR A 60 5.42 12.43 -8.16
CA THR A 60 6.71 12.42 -8.88
C THR A 60 7.39 11.05 -9.01
N LEU A 61 6.67 9.95 -8.75
CA LEU A 61 7.19 8.59 -8.77
C LEU A 61 6.20 7.60 -9.40
N ASN A 62 5.66 7.90 -10.58
CA ASN A 62 5.09 6.85 -11.42
C ASN A 62 6.23 6.10 -12.14
N LYS A 63 6.94 5.23 -11.38
CA LYS A 63 7.84 4.19 -11.92
C LYS A 63 7.11 2.84 -12.01
N THR A 64 6.03 2.79 -12.76
CA THR A 64 5.51 1.51 -13.25
C THR A 64 5.63 1.53 -14.76
N VAL A 65 6.75 1.01 -15.27
CA VAL A 65 6.89 0.65 -16.68
C VAL A 65 6.09 -0.63 -16.85
N ILE A 66 4.80 -0.51 -17.12
CA ILE A 66 4.00 -1.63 -17.61
C ILE A 66 4.55 -1.93 -19.00
N SER A 67 4.98 -3.18 -19.23
CA SER A 67 5.48 -3.59 -20.54
C SER A 67 4.50 -3.15 -21.64
N PRO A 68 4.97 -2.62 -22.77
CA PRO A 68 4.08 -2.24 -23.85
C PRO A 68 3.23 -3.45 -24.23
N PRO A 69 1.91 -3.29 -24.42
CA PRO A 69 1.07 -4.40 -24.85
C PRO A 69 1.66 -4.94 -26.16
N GLN A 70 2.10 -6.20 -26.15
CA GLN A 70 2.56 -6.84 -27.38
C GLN A 70 1.39 -6.76 -28.37
N ALA A 71 1.63 -6.10 -29.50
CA ALA A 71 0.67 -5.94 -30.57
C ALA A 71 0.02 -7.31 -30.84
N SER A 72 -1.31 -7.33 -30.84
CA SER A 72 -2.12 -8.50 -31.15
C SER A 72 -1.73 -9.03 -32.52
N THR A 73 -0.74 -9.92 -32.52
CA THR A 73 -0.41 -10.72 -33.68
C THR A 73 -1.59 -11.67 -33.78
N LYS A 74 -2.29 -11.68 -34.91
CA LYS A 74 -3.44 -12.56 -35.15
C LYS A 74 -2.94 -14.01 -35.12
N VAL A 75 -2.77 -14.57 -33.93
CA VAL A 75 -2.44 -15.96 -33.70
C VAL A 75 -3.79 -16.67 -33.70
N SER A 76 -4.02 -17.52 -34.71
CA SER A 76 -5.04 -18.56 -34.66
C SER A 76 -4.66 -19.52 -33.53
N PHE A 77 -4.99 -19.15 -32.31
CA PHE A 77 -4.54 -19.84 -31.13
C PHE A 77 -5.45 -21.04 -30.92
N SER A 78 -4.88 -22.25 -30.96
CA SER A 78 -5.64 -23.43 -30.58
C SER A 78 -6.12 -23.26 -29.14
N ILE A 79 -7.36 -23.67 -28.86
CA ILE A 79 -7.95 -23.66 -27.50
C ILE A 79 -6.98 -24.25 -26.46
N THR A 80 -6.18 -25.23 -26.87
CA THR A 80 -5.15 -25.90 -26.06
C THR A 80 -4.05 -24.96 -25.57
N GLU A 81 -3.57 -24.04 -26.41
CA GLU A 81 -2.50 -23.11 -26.02
C GLU A 81 -3.04 -21.99 -25.12
N LEU A 82 -4.34 -21.65 -25.26
CA LEU A 82 -5.05 -20.71 -24.37
C LEU A 82 -5.20 -21.25 -22.96
N HIS A 83 -5.63 -22.50 -22.85
CA HIS A 83 -5.66 -23.18 -21.56
C HIS A 83 -4.27 -23.24 -20.93
N LYS A 84 -3.22 -23.50 -21.72
CA LYS A 84 -1.85 -23.55 -21.21
C LYS A 84 -1.35 -22.19 -20.68
N GLN A 85 -1.74 -21.10 -21.34
CA GLN A 85 -1.38 -19.75 -20.90
C GLN A 85 -2.20 -19.28 -19.69
N ILE A 86 -3.50 -19.61 -19.64
CA ILE A 86 -4.36 -19.36 -18.47
C ILE A 86 -3.83 -20.13 -17.25
N GLN A 87 -3.53 -21.42 -17.39
CA GLN A 87 -2.97 -22.25 -16.32
C GLN A 87 -1.63 -21.73 -15.80
N ARG A 88 -0.76 -21.19 -16.66
CA ARG A 88 0.48 -20.51 -16.23
C ARG A 88 0.18 -19.23 -15.44
N GLY A 89 -0.84 -18.47 -15.83
CA GLY A 89 -1.29 -17.29 -15.11
C GLY A 89 -1.84 -17.62 -13.73
N GLU A 90 -2.69 -18.65 -13.63
CA GLU A 90 -3.24 -19.15 -12.36
C GLU A 90 -2.14 -19.64 -11.41
N ALA A 91 -1.17 -20.41 -11.90
CA ALA A 91 -0.03 -20.86 -11.11
C ALA A 91 0.80 -19.68 -10.59
N PHE A 92 0.99 -18.65 -11.41
CA PHE A 92 1.70 -17.43 -11.01
C PHE A 92 0.92 -16.66 -9.92
N LEU A 93 -0.38 -16.44 -10.12
CA LEU A 93 -1.25 -15.79 -9.14
C LEU A 93 -1.28 -16.55 -7.81
N ALA A 94 -1.37 -17.87 -7.85
CA ALA A 94 -1.32 -18.71 -6.65
C ALA A 94 0.02 -18.58 -5.90
N SER A 95 1.15 -18.50 -6.63
CA SER A 95 2.46 -18.29 -6.03
C SER A 95 2.60 -16.90 -5.38
N MET A 96 2.06 -15.86 -6.02
CA MET A 96 2.01 -14.51 -5.46
C MET A 96 1.12 -14.44 -4.22
N GLU A 97 -0.04 -15.10 -4.25
CA GLU A 97 -0.95 -15.15 -3.11
C GLU A 97 -0.29 -15.85 -1.91
N LEU A 98 0.42 -16.95 -2.15
CA LEU A 98 1.17 -17.66 -1.11
C LEU A 98 2.24 -16.76 -0.47
N ASP A 99 3.04 -16.06 -1.29
CA ASP A 99 4.06 -15.13 -0.79
C ASP A 99 3.43 -13.94 -0.05
N ALA A 100 2.30 -13.41 -0.52
CA ALA A 100 1.56 -12.36 0.17
C ALA A 100 1.05 -12.82 1.55
N LYS A 101 0.49 -14.03 1.64
CA LYS A 101 0.04 -14.65 2.90
C LYS A 101 1.21 -14.85 3.86
N GLU A 102 2.34 -15.34 3.36
CA GLU A 102 3.53 -15.57 4.18
C GLU A 102 4.13 -14.25 4.70
N ARG A 103 4.21 -13.21 3.85
CA ARG A 103 4.63 -11.87 4.29
C ARG A 103 3.68 -11.30 5.35
N ALA A 104 2.38 -11.50 5.19
CA ALA A 104 1.40 -11.09 6.20
C ALA A 104 1.57 -11.85 7.52
N ARG A 105 1.82 -13.17 7.46
CA ARG A 105 2.11 -14.00 8.63
C ARG A 105 3.33 -13.50 9.39
N ARG A 106 4.46 -13.29 8.71
CA ARG A 106 5.70 -12.78 9.33
C ARG A 106 5.50 -11.43 10.02
N ARG A 107 4.74 -10.51 9.41
CA ARG A 107 4.42 -9.22 10.05
C ARG A 107 3.61 -9.39 11.33
N ARG A 108 2.63 -10.30 11.34
CA ARG A 108 1.83 -10.60 12.55
C ARG A 108 2.70 -11.20 13.65
N GLU A 109 3.54 -12.18 13.31
CA GLU A 109 4.46 -12.82 14.26
C GLU A 109 5.46 -11.82 14.85
N ASN A 110 6.09 -10.99 14.01
CA ASN A 110 7.00 -9.95 14.46
C ASN A 110 6.30 -8.92 15.35
N LYS A 111 5.05 -8.56 15.04
CA LYS A 111 4.25 -7.66 15.86
C LYS A 111 3.97 -8.25 17.24
N VAL A 112 3.52 -9.51 17.31
CA VAL A 112 3.27 -10.20 18.59
C VAL A 112 4.56 -10.29 19.43
N LEU A 113 5.69 -10.59 18.79
CA LEU A 113 6.98 -10.64 19.48
C LEU A 113 7.42 -9.26 20.00
N ALA A 114 7.24 -8.20 19.20
CA ALA A 114 7.52 -6.83 19.62
C ALA A 114 6.61 -6.38 20.78
N ASP A 115 5.32 -6.75 20.74
CA ASP A 115 4.39 -6.48 21.84
C ASP A 115 4.80 -7.22 23.12
N ALA A 116 5.24 -8.48 23.03
CA ALA A 116 5.73 -9.22 24.19
C ALA A 116 7.01 -8.60 24.79
N LEU A 117 7.94 -8.13 23.96
CA LEU A 117 9.15 -7.43 24.39
C LEU A 117 8.83 -6.07 25.03
N LYS A 118 7.84 -5.36 24.49
CA LYS A 118 7.31 -4.13 25.08
C LYS A 118 6.79 -4.37 26.49
N GLU A 119 5.95 -5.40 26.69
CA GLU A 119 5.42 -5.70 28.03
C GLU A 119 6.54 -6.10 29.01
N LYS A 120 7.51 -6.91 28.58
CA LYS A 120 8.70 -7.23 29.41
C LYS A 120 9.50 -5.99 29.79
N GLY A 121 9.68 -5.05 28.86
CA GLY A 121 10.34 -3.77 29.12
C GLY A 121 9.55 -2.91 30.12
N ASN A 122 8.21 -2.92 30.02
CA ASN A 122 7.33 -2.23 30.96
C ASN A 122 7.43 -2.85 32.38
N GLU A 123 7.52 -4.17 32.49
CA GLU A 123 7.73 -4.86 33.76
C GLU A 123 9.09 -4.52 34.39
N ALA A 124 10.16 -4.49 33.59
CA ALA A 124 11.49 -4.08 34.04
C ALA A 124 11.51 -2.62 34.51
N PHE A 125 10.82 -1.75 33.78
CA PHE A 125 10.63 -0.36 34.17
C PHE A 125 9.88 -0.22 35.50
N ALA A 126 8.82 -1.00 35.70
CA ALA A 126 8.07 -1.01 36.97
C ALA A 126 8.92 -1.48 38.16
N ARG A 127 9.95 -2.30 37.92
CA ARG A 127 10.93 -2.71 38.93
C ARG A 127 12.04 -1.68 39.18
N GLY A 128 12.17 -0.65 38.34
CA GLY A 128 13.25 0.34 38.40
C GLY A 128 14.53 -0.08 37.66
N ASP A 129 14.50 -1.19 36.91
CA ASP A 129 15.64 -1.68 36.13
C ASP A 129 15.67 -1.02 34.74
N TYR A 130 16.15 0.22 34.66
CA TYR A 130 16.11 1.01 33.42
C TYR A 130 17.00 0.43 32.30
N GLU A 131 18.19 -0.10 32.63
CA GLU A 131 19.08 -0.71 31.64
C GLU A 131 18.45 -1.93 30.97
N ALA A 132 17.85 -2.82 31.77
CA ALA A 132 17.15 -4.00 31.26
C ALA A 132 15.96 -3.61 30.37
N ALA A 133 15.19 -2.59 30.77
CA ALA A 133 14.10 -2.08 29.96
C ALA A 133 14.57 -1.54 28.60
N ILE A 134 15.69 -0.81 28.55
CA ILE A 134 16.28 -0.29 27.31
C ILE A 134 16.67 -1.43 26.36
N VAL A 135 17.26 -2.51 26.88
CA VAL A 135 17.62 -3.69 26.08
C VAL A 135 16.36 -4.34 25.50
N CYS A 136 15.32 -4.58 26.32
CA CYS A 136 14.06 -5.16 25.86
C CYS A 136 13.39 -4.31 24.76
N TYR A 137 13.36 -2.98 24.89
CA TYR A 137 12.79 -2.13 23.85
C TYR A 137 13.64 -2.08 22.59
N SER A 138 14.97 -2.18 22.71
CA SER A 138 15.89 -2.23 21.56
C SER A 138 15.69 -3.53 20.76
N GLU A 139 15.59 -4.67 21.45
CA GLU A 139 15.25 -5.94 20.81
C GLU A 139 13.87 -5.92 20.15
N GLY A 140 12.89 -5.24 20.77
CA GLY A 140 11.56 -5.05 20.18
C GLY A 140 11.60 -4.26 18.86
N LEU A 141 12.43 -3.21 18.81
CA LEU A 141 12.64 -2.39 17.60
C LEU A 141 13.33 -3.17 16.48
N ASP A 142 14.23 -4.10 16.81
CA ASP A 142 14.84 -4.98 15.81
C ASP A 142 13.82 -5.90 15.12
N LYS A 143 12.74 -6.27 15.83
CA LYS A 143 11.63 -7.05 15.27
C LYS A 143 10.64 -6.19 14.49
N LEU A 144 10.32 -4.99 15.01
CA LEU A 144 9.35 -4.08 14.41
C LEU A 144 9.82 -2.62 14.51
N LYS A 145 10.53 -2.15 13.48
CA LYS A 145 11.07 -0.79 13.39
C LYS A 145 10.00 0.30 13.28
N ASP A 146 8.80 -0.03 12.82
CA ASP A 146 7.74 0.96 12.59
C ASP A 146 6.96 1.32 13.88
N MET A 147 7.30 0.70 15.02
CA MET A 147 6.56 0.86 16.26
C MET A 147 7.04 2.09 17.05
N LYS A 148 6.36 3.23 16.84
CA LYS A 148 6.65 4.51 17.53
C LYS A 148 6.72 4.41 19.07
N VAL A 149 5.89 3.56 19.67
CA VAL A 149 5.79 3.42 21.14
C VAL A 149 7.09 2.90 21.75
N LEU A 150 7.79 2.00 21.07
CA LEU A 150 9.06 1.47 21.56
C LEU A 150 10.15 2.54 21.56
N TYR A 151 10.15 3.45 20.58
CA TYR A 151 11.09 4.58 20.56
C TYR A 151 10.83 5.57 21.68
N THR A 152 9.57 5.93 21.93
CA THR A 152 9.22 6.87 23.01
C THR A 152 9.57 6.28 24.37
N ASN A 153 9.23 5.01 24.61
CA ASN A 153 9.54 4.34 25.86
C ASN A 153 11.05 4.18 26.03
N ARG A 154 11.80 3.79 24.97
CA ARG A 154 13.25 3.75 25.06
C ARG A 154 13.84 5.12 25.45
N ALA A 155 13.40 6.21 24.83
CA ALA A 155 13.88 7.56 25.14
C ALA A 155 13.57 7.98 26.58
N GLN A 156 12.36 7.68 27.07
CA GLN A 156 11.96 7.93 28.45
C GLN A 156 12.89 7.22 29.44
N GLN A 157 13.29 5.99 29.14
CA GLN A 157 14.13 5.19 30.02
C GLN A 157 15.56 5.75 30.09
N TRP A 158 16.10 6.24 28.96
CA TRP A 158 17.39 6.97 28.95
C TRP A 158 17.33 8.24 29.80
N CYS A 159 16.27 9.04 29.65
CA CYS A 159 16.09 10.25 30.46
C CYS A 159 15.99 9.91 31.95
N ALA A 160 15.17 8.91 32.31
CA ALA A 160 15.00 8.48 33.69
C ALA A 160 16.33 7.99 34.31
N HIS A 161 17.08 7.17 33.57
CA HIS A 161 18.41 6.71 34.00
C HIS A 161 19.38 7.86 34.24
N GLN A 162 19.41 8.85 33.34
CA GLN A 162 20.29 10.01 33.45
C GLN A 162 19.89 10.94 34.61
N CYS A 163 18.59 11.16 34.83
CA CYS A 163 18.10 11.94 35.97
C CYS A 163 18.48 11.28 37.30
N LEU A 164 18.30 9.97 37.43
CA LEU A 164 18.68 9.25 38.65
C LEU A 164 20.19 9.30 38.91
N ALA A 165 21.00 9.20 37.86
CA ALA A 165 22.46 9.34 37.98
C ALA A 165 22.88 10.75 38.42
N ALA A 166 22.15 11.79 37.99
CA ALA A 166 22.37 13.17 38.43
C ALA A 166 21.95 13.39 39.89
N ASP A 167 20.79 12.85 40.29
CA ASP A 167 20.25 12.97 41.65
C ASP A 167 21.09 12.21 42.69
N SER A 168 21.70 11.09 42.31
CA SER A 168 22.57 10.28 43.18
C SER A 168 24.00 10.80 43.33
N GLY A 169 24.31 12.01 42.84
CA GLY A 169 25.53 12.74 43.21
C GLY A 169 26.83 12.25 42.55
N TRP A 170 26.76 11.45 41.49
CA TRP A 170 27.95 11.01 40.73
C TRP A 170 28.64 12.15 39.93
N GLY A 171 28.13 13.37 40.00
CA GLY A 171 28.69 14.56 39.34
C GLY A 171 29.75 15.34 40.14
N VAL A 172 30.04 14.99 41.40
CA VAL A 172 30.95 15.81 42.26
C VAL A 172 32.40 15.27 42.30
N VAL A 173 32.65 14.03 41.85
CA VAL A 173 33.99 13.40 42.01
C VAL A 173 34.88 13.51 40.75
N ALA A 174 34.34 13.95 39.61
CA ALA A 174 35.10 14.02 38.36
C ALA A 174 35.79 15.38 38.09
N ALA A 175 35.66 16.36 38.98
CA ALA A 175 36.20 17.72 38.78
C ALA A 175 37.46 18.05 39.58
N ASP A 176 38.07 17.09 40.29
CA ASP A 176 39.22 17.34 41.19
C ASP A 176 40.40 16.36 41.00
N ARG A 177 40.79 16.12 39.74
CA ARG A 177 42.11 15.55 39.39
C ARG A 177 42.69 16.15 38.12
#